data_AF-D6YT25-F1
#
_entry.id   AF-D6YT25-F1
#
_cell.length_a   1.000
_cell.length_b   1.000
_cell.length_c   1.000
_cell.angle_alpha   90.00
_cell.angle_beta   90.00
_cell.angle_gamma   90.00
#
_symmetry.space_group_name_H-M   'P 1'
#
loop_
_entity.id
_entity.type
_entity.pdbx_description
1 polymer ?
#
loop_
_entity_poly.entity_id
_entity_poly.type
_entity_poly.pdbx_seq_one_letter_code
_entity_poly.pdbx_strand_id
1 'polypeptide(L)'
;MLRLILSYFLSLLFLLGMASTGHASILLSNEEAASLEIFFRHVLKEHEVGYVIEGVKPLCILGIAEQGDVYAGFPGHKTSLILKKGLRVWNAKLSQYNISSPIRIKAYDHPDSKASTYKHLLFIHKKLFLNTVDQNLSLFRYVLGPHLTSHSFYDTLINSSKDFSETFGGHDNVLVGIALGYGTENSLIVSRQEALQHNSKNLNPSIGFKSLEEEENYLSELVTLPVDELTRVKPCFIYGRRKNDPTSDAFDKKLIEAQKIIQRKLDHPDFLKNITFLLTGQDLVIQSNPITLTSSPHDAIENIVAKNLLISLYFHGFSSEDALNLIKALGNPGKETKEPFFQIKAHDLSNFYMRSSTFDLSKLIIAMERFRENPLELSPSEEAYLDDFYLNLYSAIPGTDKS
;
A
#
# COMPACT_ATOMS: atom_id res chain seq x y z
N MET A 1 -33.88 48.28 21.76
CA MET A 1 -34.32 46.98 22.29
C MET A 1 -34.17 45.85 21.27
N LEU A 2 -34.85 45.90 20.11
CA LEU A 2 -34.81 44.84 19.09
C LEU A 2 -33.39 44.48 18.57
N ARG A 3 -32.53 45.48 18.30
CA ARG A 3 -31.13 45.24 17.89
C ARG A 3 -30.30 44.50 18.94
N LEU A 4 -30.58 44.73 20.22
CA LEU A 4 -29.87 44.10 21.34
C LEU A 4 -30.29 42.62 21.47
N ILE A 5 -31.58 42.33 21.31
CA ILE A 5 -32.14 40.97 21.29
C ILE A 5 -31.57 40.18 20.11
N LEU A 6 -31.52 40.77 18.92
CA LEU A 6 -30.98 40.12 17.72
C LEU A 6 -29.48 39.82 17.86
N SER A 7 -28.70 40.75 18.42
CA SER A 7 -27.27 40.53 18.67
C SER A 7 -27.05 39.38 19.66
N TYR A 8 -27.83 39.33 20.75
CA TYR A 8 -27.72 38.26 21.75
C TYR A 8 -28.11 36.90 21.17
N PHE A 9 -29.15 36.86 20.34
CA PHE A 9 -29.59 35.64 19.65
C PHE A 9 -28.54 35.14 18.64
N LEU A 10 -27.91 36.04 17.88
CA LEU A 10 -26.82 35.67 16.96
C LEU A 10 -25.57 35.20 17.70
N SER A 11 -25.19 35.83 18.82
CA SER A 11 -24.09 35.37 19.66
C SER A 11 -24.39 34.00 20.29
N LEU A 12 -25.63 33.76 20.73
CA LEU A 12 -26.06 32.47 21.25
C LEU A 12 -26.06 31.39 20.18
N LEU A 13 -26.54 31.68 18.96
CA LEU A 13 -26.45 30.76 17.82
C LEU A 13 -25.00 30.45 17.43
N PHE A 14 -24.11 31.44 17.50
CA PHE A 14 -22.68 31.25 17.26
C PHE A 14 -22.06 30.36 18.35
N LEU A 15 -22.37 30.60 19.62
CA LEU A 15 -21.90 29.79 20.73
C LEU A 15 -22.47 28.36 20.71
N LEU A 16 -23.74 28.19 20.35
CA LEU A 16 -24.37 26.88 20.16
C LEU A 16 -23.79 26.14 18.95
N GLY A 17 -23.48 26.85 17.87
CA GLY A 17 -22.78 26.29 16.71
C GLY A 17 -21.37 25.84 17.04
N MET A 18 -20.64 26.59 17.88
CA MET A 18 -19.31 26.22 18.36
C MET A 18 -19.35 25.07 19.39
N ALA A 19 -20.41 24.97 20.19
CA ALA A 19 -20.60 23.89 21.16
C ALA A 19 -21.08 22.58 20.53
N SER A 20 -21.74 22.63 19.35
CA SER A 20 -22.23 21.43 18.67
C SER A 20 -21.22 20.80 17.71
N THR A 21 -20.04 21.38 17.52
CA THR A 21 -18.93 20.71 16.83
C THR A 21 -18.19 19.80 17.81
N GLY A 22 -18.91 18.94 18.53
CA GLY A 22 -18.30 17.77 19.12
C GLY A 22 -17.67 17.00 17.97
N HIS A 23 -16.35 17.10 17.83
CA HIS A 23 -15.63 16.43 16.76
C HIS A 23 -15.86 14.94 16.99
N ALA A 24 -16.54 14.31 16.04
CA ALA A 24 -16.92 12.91 16.17
C ALA A 24 -15.62 12.09 16.16
N SER A 25 -15.19 11.65 17.34
CA SER A 25 -13.98 10.84 17.42
C SER A 25 -14.20 9.50 16.71
N ILE A 26 -13.23 9.10 15.90
CA ILE A 26 -13.21 7.78 15.27
C ILE A 26 -12.81 6.78 16.34
N LEU A 27 -13.65 5.77 16.53
CA LEU A 27 -13.43 4.72 17.53
C LEU A 27 -12.96 3.44 16.84
N LEU A 28 -11.75 2.99 17.17
CA LEU A 28 -11.18 1.75 16.65
C LEU A 28 -10.89 0.76 17.77
N SER A 29 -11.08 -0.52 17.51
CA SER A 29 -10.49 -1.58 18.33
C SER A 29 -8.96 -1.63 18.15
N ASN A 30 -8.25 -2.27 19.09
CA ASN A 30 -6.80 -2.46 19.00
C ASN A 30 -6.37 -3.15 17.69
N GLU A 31 -7.12 -4.15 17.20
CA GLU A 31 -6.78 -4.85 15.96
C GLU A 31 -6.97 -3.96 14.72
N GLU A 32 -8.04 -3.17 14.69
CA GLU A 32 -8.29 -2.22 13.62
C GLU A 32 -7.23 -1.13 13.58
N ALA A 33 -6.85 -0.59 14.74
CA ALA A 33 -5.78 0.40 14.87
C ALA A 33 -4.44 -0.17 14.38
N ALA A 34 -4.04 -1.36 14.84
CA ALA A 34 -2.82 -2.02 14.39
C ALA A 34 -2.82 -2.28 12.86
N SER A 35 -3.97 -2.69 12.31
CA SER A 35 -4.10 -2.92 10.86
C SER A 35 -3.95 -1.64 10.05
N LEU A 36 -4.55 -0.53 10.50
CA LEU A 36 -4.36 0.77 9.86
C LEU A 36 -2.96 1.34 10.04
N GLU A 37 -2.33 1.11 11.19
CA GLU A 37 -0.96 1.56 11.43
C GLU A 37 0.01 0.85 10.49
N ILE A 38 -0.05 -0.48 10.40
CA ILE A 38 0.79 -1.24 9.46
C ILE A 38 0.53 -0.78 8.02
N PHE A 39 -0.74 -0.57 7.65
CA PHE A 39 -1.12 -0.03 6.35
C PHE A 39 -0.49 1.33 6.04
N PHE A 40 -0.68 2.32 6.92
CA PHE A 40 -0.16 3.65 6.70
C PHE A 40 1.37 3.69 6.75
N ARG A 41 2.01 2.99 7.68
CA ARG A 41 3.48 2.88 7.71
C ARG A 41 3.99 2.28 6.41
N HIS A 42 3.36 1.22 5.92
CA HIS A 42 3.76 0.57 4.69
C HIS A 42 3.62 1.51 3.47
N VAL A 43 2.47 2.16 3.28
CA VAL A 43 2.29 3.05 2.11
C VAL A 43 3.14 4.31 2.16
N LEU A 44 3.43 4.85 3.36
CA LEU A 44 4.31 6.03 3.51
C LEU A 44 5.80 5.68 3.40
N LYS A 45 6.21 4.47 3.81
CA LYS A 45 7.62 4.05 3.83
C LYS A 45 8.05 3.38 2.54
N GLU A 46 7.20 2.54 1.95
CA GLU A 46 7.57 1.71 0.81
C GLU A 46 7.11 2.28 -0.53
N HIS A 47 6.20 3.25 -0.50
CA HIS A 47 5.58 3.80 -1.71
C HIS A 47 5.55 5.34 -1.69
N GLU A 48 5.07 5.92 -2.77
CA GLU A 48 5.11 7.37 -3.00
C GLU A 48 3.96 8.13 -2.31
N VAL A 49 3.14 7.45 -1.50
CA VAL A 49 1.95 8.02 -0.86
C VAL A 49 2.33 9.16 0.08
N GLY A 50 3.47 9.06 0.76
CA GLY A 50 3.97 10.15 1.61
C GLY A 50 4.12 11.46 0.83
N TYR A 51 4.62 11.42 -0.41
CA TYR A 51 4.78 12.61 -1.25
C TYR A 51 3.44 13.22 -1.67
N VAL A 52 2.37 12.42 -1.78
CA VAL A 52 1.01 12.92 -2.01
C VAL A 52 0.47 13.61 -0.76
N ILE A 53 0.67 13.00 0.41
CA ILE A 53 0.20 13.54 1.69
C ILE A 53 0.91 14.85 2.05
N GLU A 54 2.22 14.95 1.79
CA GLU A 54 2.99 16.18 2.00
C GLU A 54 2.77 17.24 0.90
N GLY A 55 1.88 16.98 -0.07
CA GLY A 55 1.54 17.94 -1.11
C GLY A 55 2.69 18.23 -2.08
N VAL A 56 3.53 17.24 -2.36
CA VAL A 56 4.56 17.31 -3.41
C VAL A 56 4.05 16.66 -4.70
N LYS A 57 3.26 15.59 -4.60
CA LYS A 57 2.66 14.90 -5.75
C LYS A 57 1.12 15.02 -5.78
N PRO A 58 0.52 15.13 -6.98
CA PRO A 58 -0.92 15.13 -7.15
C PRO A 58 -1.59 13.77 -6.91
N LEU A 59 -0.91 12.67 -7.26
CA LEU A 59 -1.50 11.35 -7.35
C LEU A 59 -0.44 10.27 -7.08
N CYS A 60 -0.85 9.18 -6.43
CA CYS A 60 -0.12 7.92 -6.33
C CYS A 60 -1.10 6.76 -6.54
N ILE A 61 -0.64 5.70 -7.21
CA ILE A 61 -1.42 4.51 -7.54
C ILE A 61 -0.66 3.30 -6.98
N LEU A 62 -1.36 2.45 -6.24
CA LEU A 62 -0.84 1.19 -5.73
C LEU A 62 -1.64 0.02 -6.29
N GLY A 63 -0.96 -1.08 -6.55
CA GLY A 63 -1.56 -2.34 -6.93
C GLY A 63 -1.95 -3.21 -5.74
N ILE A 64 -3.16 -3.76 -5.75
CA ILE A 64 -3.59 -4.78 -4.80
C ILE A 64 -4.00 -6.01 -5.61
N ALA A 65 -3.24 -7.09 -5.49
CA ALA A 65 -3.69 -8.38 -5.99
C ALA A 65 -4.64 -9.03 -4.98
N GLU A 66 -5.77 -9.52 -5.47
CA GLU A 66 -6.71 -10.30 -4.69
C GLU A 66 -6.34 -11.80 -4.71
N GLN A 67 -7.00 -12.57 -3.85
CA GLN A 67 -6.56 -13.92 -3.46
C GLN A 67 -6.62 -14.89 -4.65
N GLY A 68 -5.52 -15.61 -4.90
CA GLY A 68 -5.41 -16.61 -5.97
C GLY A 68 -4.45 -16.23 -7.11
N ASP A 69 -4.14 -14.94 -7.27
CA ASP A 69 -3.35 -14.44 -8.41
C ASP A 69 -1.85 -14.23 -8.09
N VAL A 70 -1.42 -14.46 -6.84
CA VAL A 70 -0.02 -14.27 -6.42
C VAL A 70 0.47 -15.45 -5.58
N TYR A 71 1.52 -16.11 -6.09
CA TYR A 71 2.25 -17.15 -5.37
C TYR A 71 2.71 -16.65 -4.00
N ALA A 72 2.48 -17.47 -2.97
CA ALA A 72 3.03 -17.23 -1.64
C ALA A 72 4.57 -17.09 -1.77
N GLY A 73 5.14 -16.05 -1.13
CA GLY A 73 6.56 -15.73 -1.22
C GLY A 73 6.93 -14.61 -2.21
N PHE A 74 6.04 -14.21 -3.12
CA PHE A 74 6.31 -13.03 -3.96
C PHE A 74 6.23 -11.74 -3.10
N PRO A 75 7.19 -10.80 -3.20
CA PRO A 75 7.16 -9.55 -2.42
C PRO A 75 5.86 -8.74 -2.58
N GLY A 76 5.22 -8.83 -3.76
CA GLY A 76 3.92 -8.20 -4.02
C GLY A 76 2.75 -8.81 -3.23
N HIS A 77 2.86 -10.06 -2.77
CA HIS A 77 1.83 -10.72 -1.97
C HIS A 77 1.71 -10.07 -0.58
N LYS A 78 2.83 -9.92 0.15
CA LYS A 78 2.87 -9.27 1.48
C LYS A 78 2.31 -7.86 1.41
N THR A 79 2.70 -7.10 0.39
CA THR A 79 2.18 -5.76 0.09
C THR A 79 0.66 -5.80 -0.08
N SER A 80 0.15 -6.67 -0.96
CA SER A 80 -1.30 -6.78 -1.22
C SER A 80 -2.11 -7.14 0.03
N LEU A 81 -1.60 -8.03 0.88
CA LEU A 81 -2.26 -8.39 2.14
C LEU A 81 -2.35 -7.19 3.11
N ILE A 82 -1.25 -6.46 3.29
CA ILE A 82 -1.22 -5.25 4.12
C ILE A 82 -2.22 -4.22 3.59
N LEU A 83 -2.19 -3.96 2.29
CA LEU A 83 -3.09 -3.02 1.63
C LEU A 83 -4.55 -3.43 1.78
N LYS A 84 -4.89 -4.70 1.54
CA LYS A 84 -6.26 -5.22 1.66
C LYS A 84 -6.78 -5.11 3.10
N LYS A 85 -5.99 -5.52 4.10
CA LYS A 85 -6.41 -5.48 5.51
C LYS A 85 -6.65 -4.03 5.97
N GLY A 86 -5.72 -3.13 5.66
CA GLY A 86 -5.84 -1.71 5.98
C GLY A 86 -7.00 -1.04 5.27
N LEU A 87 -7.13 -1.26 3.96
CA LEU A 87 -8.20 -0.70 3.14
C LEU A 87 -9.59 -1.15 3.62
N ARG A 88 -9.73 -2.39 4.09
CA ARG A 88 -10.98 -2.89 4.69
C ARG A 88 -11.38 -2.05 5.92
N VAL A 89 -10.44 -1.80 6.83
CA VAL A 89 -10.70 -0.97 8.02
C VAL A 89 -10.97 0.48 7.62
N TRP A 90 -10.17 1.03 6.69
CA TRP A 90 -10.35 2.37 6.14
C TRP A 90 -11.77 2.57 5.59
N ASN A 91 -12.21 1.66 4.72
CA ASN A 91 -13.54 1.72 4.11
C ASN A 91 -14.65 1.64 5.16
N ALA A 92 -14.52 0.73 6.14
CA ALA A 92 -15.53 0.51 7.16
C ALA A 92 -15.65 1.65 8.19
N LYS A 93 -14.56 2.37 8.48
CA LYS A 93 -14.50 3.29 9.63
C LYS A 93 -14.17 4.73 9.28
N LEU A 94 -13.35 4.97 8.25
CA LEU A 94 -12.75 6.28 7.98
C LEU A 94 -13.27 6.94 6.69
N SER A 95 -13.66 6.14 5.68
CA SER A 95 -13.96 6.64 4.33
C SER A 95 -15.03 7.73 4.27
N GLN A 96 -16.05 7.66 5.13
CA GLN A 96 -17.12 8.67 5.22
C GLN A 96 -16.63 10.07 5.63
N TYR A 97 -15.53 10.14 6.40
CA TYR A 97 -14.95 11.41 6.85
C TYR A 97 -13.97 11.99 5.83
N ASN A 98 -13.55 11.20 4.83
CA ASN A 98 -12.59 11.62 3.81
C ASN A 98 -13.18 12.60 2.79
N ILE A 99 -14.47 12.97 2.89
CA ILE A 99 -15.14 13.87 1.94
C ILE A 99 -14.57 15.30 1.99
N SER A 100 -14.24 15.80 3.17
CA SER A 100 -13.71 17.17 3.31
C SER A 100 -12.19 17.22 3.27
N SER A 101 -11.53 16.06 3.20
CA SER A 101 -10.07 15.97 3.20
C SER A 101 -9.45 16.48 1.90
N PRO A 102 -8.29 17.17 1.97
CA PRO A 102 -7.52 17.50 0.78
C PRO A 102 -6.98 16.26 0.07
N ILE A 103 -6.84 15.13 0.78
CA ILE A 103 -6.37 13.86 0.23
C ILE A 103 -7.55 12.91 0.09
N ARG A 104 -7.77 12.33 -1.10
CA ARG A 104 -8.75 11.26 -1.30
C ARG A 104 -8.08 9.90 -1.43
N ILE A 105 -8.70 8.90 -0.80
CA ILE A 105 -8.31 7.50 -0.94
C ILE A 105 -9.45 6.75 -1.62
N LYS A 106 -9.17 6.09 -2.74
CA LYS A 106 -10.17 5.37 -3.52
C LYS A 106 -9.58 4.10 -4.12
N ALA A 107 -10.33 3.00 -4.06
CA ALA A 107 -9.98 1.77 -4.76
C ALA A 107 -10.90 1.55 -5.97
N TYR A 108 -10.33 1.02 -7.05
CA TYR A 108 -11.02 0.60 -8.27
C TYR A 108 -10.72 -0.86 -8.55
N ASP A 109 -11.70 -1.57 -9.07
CA ASP A 109 -11.44 -2.85 -9.72
C ASP A 109 -10.72 -2.59 -11.03
N HIS A 110 -9.66 -3.34 -11.29
CA HIS A 110 -8.87 -3.26 -12.52
C HIS A 110 -8.47 -4.67 -12.94
N PRO A 111 -9.41 -5.46 -13.48
CA PRO A 111 -9.12 -6.82 -13.90
C PRO A 111 -8.05 -6.79 -15.01
N ASP A 112 -6.89 -7.38 -14.75
CA ASP A 112 -5.88 -7.66 -15.78
C ASP A 112 -6.05 -9.11 -16.28
N SER A 113 -5.61 -9.35 -17.51
CA SER A 113 -5.45 -10.67 -18.14
C SER A 113 -4.82 -11.73 -17.23
N LYS A 114 -3.93 -11.33 -16.31
CA LYS A 114 -3.24 -12.21 -15.36
C LYS A 114 -3.89 -12.28 -13.99
N ALA A 115 -4.74 -11.31 -13.65
CA ALA A 115 -5.31 -11.18 -12.32
C ALA A 115 -6.71 -10.54 -12.42
N SER A 116 -7.71 -11.39 -12.57
CA SER A 116 -9.13 -11.00 -12.72
C SER A 116 -9.67 -10.18 -11.55
N THR A 117 -8.96 -10.19 -10.43
CA THR A 117 -9.38 -9.55 -9.18
C THR A 117 -8.44 -8.42 -8.75
N TYR A 118 -7.53 -7.97 -9.61
CA TYR A 118 -6.61 -6.89 -9.30
C TYR A 118 -7.34 -5.56 -9.08
N LYS A 119 -6.84 -4.75 -8.12
CA LYS A 119 -7.41 -3.46 -7.76
C LYS A 119 -6.33 -2.38 -7.76
N HIS A 120 -6.70 -1.18 -8.19
CA HIS A 120 -5.89 0.02 -8.02
C HIS A 120 -6.35 0.80 -6.79
N LEU A 121 -5.43 1.07 -5.87
CA LEU A 121 -5.63 1.96 -4.73
C LEU A 121 -4.97 3.31 -5.00
N LEU A 122 -5.78 4.35 -5.11
CA LEU A 122 -5.36 5.71 -5.41
C LEU A 122 -5.32 6.58 -4.17
N PHE A 123 -4.27 7.40 -4.07
CA PHE A 123 -4.16 8.53 -3.15
C PHE A 123 -4.06 9.82 -3.97
N ILE A 124 -4.98 10.75 -3.75
CA ILE A 124 -5.17 11.91 -4.63
C ILE A 124 -5.14 13.19 -3.80
N HIS A 125 -4.15 14.05 -3.99
CA HIS A 125 -4.15 15.39 -3.42
C HIS A 125 -4.99 16.32 -4.30
N LYS A 126 -6.27 16.53 -3.94
CA LYS A 126 -7.28 17.21 -4.76
C LYS A 126 -6.79 18.51 -5.38
N LYS A 127 -6.25 19.43 -4.58
CA LYS A 127 -5.79 20.74 -5.06
C LYS A 127 -4.66 20.63 -6.10
N LEU A 128 -3.67 19.78 -5.85
CA LEU A 128 -2.54 19.60 -6.76
C LEU A 128 -2.98 18.90 -8.04
N PHE A 129 -3.83 17.88 -7.93
CA PHE A 129 -4.39 17.21 -9.10
C PHE A 129 -5.15 18.18 -10.01
N LEU A 130 -6.06 18.99 -9.44
CA LEU A 130 -6.80 20.00 -10.22
C LEU A 130 -5.86 20.98 -10.91
N ASN A 131 -4.87 21.50 -10.19
CA ASN A 131 -3.87 22.41 -10.74
C ASN A 131 -3.04 21.77 -11.86
N THR A 132 -2.60 20.53 -11.68
CA THR A 132 -1.83 19.78 -12.68
C THR A 132 -2.63 19.59 -13.96
N VAL A 133 -3.92 19.26 -13.85
CA VAL A 133 -4.82 19.12 -14.99
C VAL A 133 -5.08 20.48 -15.65
N ASP A 134 -5.34 21.54 -14.88
CA ASP A 134 -5.57 22.88 -15.43
C ASP A 134 -4.36 23.41 -16.20
N GLN A 135 -3.15 23.19 -15.69
CA GLN A 135 -1.90 23.58 -16.37
C GLN A 135 -1.67 22.84 -17.69
N ASN A 136 -2.27 21.66 -17.85
CA ASN A 136 -2.12 20.80 -19.02
C ASN A 136 -3.45 20.59 -19.77
N LEU A 137 -4.45 21.44 -19.51
CA LEU A 137 -5.84 21.17 -19.88
C LEU A 137 -6.03 21.03 -21.40
N SER A 138 -5.24 21.73 -22.21
CA SER A 138 -5.25 21.62 -23.67
C SER A 138 -4.92 20.21 -24.14
N LEU A 139 -3.90 19.58 -23.56
CA LEU A 139 -3.50 18.21 -23.88
C LEU A 139 -4.54 17.20 -23.38
N PHE A 140 -5.04 17.37 -22.15
CA PHE A 140 -6.11 16.53 -21.64
C PHE A 140 -7.38 16.62 -22.51
N ARG A 141 -7.76 17.81 -22.99
CA ARG A 141 -8.90 18.00 -23.89
C ARG A 141 -8.67 17.43 -25.29
N TYR A 142 -7.43 17.46 -25.77
CA TYR A 142 -7.08 16.87 -27.05
C TYR A 142 -7.34 15.35 -27.05
N VAL A 143 -6.98 14.67 -25.97
CA VAL A 143 -7.15 13.20 -25.84
C VAL A 143 -8.54 12.81 -25.35
N LEU A 144 -9.06 13.47 -24.31
CA LEU A 144 -10.29 13.06 -23.61
C LEU A 144 -11.55 13.83 -24.05
N GLY A 145 -11.39 14.84 -24.91
CA GLY A 145 -12.49 15.61 -25.50
C GLY A 145 -12.58 17.08 -25.03
N PRO A 146 -13.16 17.96 -25.86
CA PRO A 146 -13.06 19.43 -25.71
C PRO A 146 -13.80 19.99 -24.48
N HIS A 147 -14.77 19.26 -23.95
CA HIS A 147 -15.59 19.70 -22.81
C HIS A 147 -14.98 19.35 -21.45
N LEU A 148 -13.83 18.66 -21.42
CA LEU A 148 -13.16 18.31 -20.17
C LEU A 148 -12.78 19.57 -19.37
N THR A 149 -12.94 19.51 -18.06
CA THR A 149 -12.41 20.46 -17.09
C THR A 149 -11.65 19.68 -16.01
N SER A 150 -10.75 20.34 -15.27
CA SER A 150 -10.07 19.70 -14.13
C SER A 150 -11.05 19.11 -13.11
N HIS A 151 -12.13 19.83 -12.82
CA HIS A 151 -13.15 19.42 -11.87
C HIS A 151 -13.97 18.23 -12.38
N SER A 152 -14.48 18.30 -13.61
CA SER A 152 -15.22 17.18 -14.20
C SER A 152 -14.34 15.93 -14.35
N PHE A 153 -13.04 16.11 -14.61
CA PHE A 153 -12.09 14.99 -14.68
C PHE A 153 -11.83 14.37 -13.30
N TYR A 154 -11.59 15.19 -12.28
CA TYR A 154 -11.46 14.75 -10.90
C TYR A 154 -12.73 14.03 -10.41
N ASP A 155 -13.92 14.58 -10.70
CA ASP A 155 -15.18 13.97 -10.32
C ASP A 155 -15.42 12.64 -11.04
N THR A 156 -15.02 12.53 -12.31
CA THR A 156 -15.03 11.27 -13.06
C THR A 156 -14.11 10.25 -12.40
N LEU A 157 -12.89 10.65 -12.04
CA LEU A 157 -11.95 9.79 -11.35
C LEU A 157 -12.60 9.25 -10.06
N ILE A 158 -13.03 10.11 -9.14
CA ILE A 158 -13.54 9.68 -7.82
C ILE A 158 -14.87 8.91 -7.86
N ASN A 159 -15.80 9.33 -8.72
CA ASN A 159 -17.21 8.91 -8.64
C ASN A 159 -17.64 7.96 -9.76
N SER A 160 -16.87 7.81 -10.84
CA SER A 160 -17.26 6.91 -11.91
C SER A 160 -17.00 5.45 -11.56
N SER A 161 -17.71 4.56 -12.25
CA SER A 161 -17.44 3.11 -12.22
C SER A 161 -16.36 2.70 -13.22
N LYS A 162 -15.83 3.64 -14.01
CA LYS A 162 -14.73 3.35 -14.93
C LYS A 162 -13.50 3.00 -14.13
N ASP A 163 -12.69 2.11 -14.67
CA ASP A 163 -11.40 1.85 -14.06
C ASP A 163 -10.45 3.05 -14.27
N PHE A 164 -9.27 2.96 -13.65
CA PHE A 164 -8.27 4.00 -13.78
C PHE A 164 -7.85 4.21 -15.25
N SER A 165 -7.57 3.15 -15.98
CA SER A 165 -7.05 3.21 -17.35
C SER A 165 -8.08 3.74 -18.35
N GLU A 166 -9.34 3.36 -18.21
CA GLU A 166 -10.49 3.85 -18.96
C GLU A 166 -10.73 5.35 -18.74
N THR A 167 -10.49 5.83 -17.51
CA THR A 167 -10.59 7.26 -17.18
C THR A 167 -9.57 8.08 -17.99
N PHE A 168 -8.42 7.50 -18.33
CA PHE A 168 -7.36 8.12 -19.13
C PHE A 168 -7.41 7.73 -20.62
N GLY A 169 -8.60 7.39 -21.15
CA GLY A 169 -8.77 7.15 -22.59
C GLY A 169 -8.20 5.83 -23.10
N GLY A 170 -7.99 4.85 -22.22
CA GLY A 170 -7.48 3.52 -22.61
C GLY A 170 -5.96 3.45 -22.64
N HIS A 171 -5.31 3.85 -21.55
CA HIS A 171 -3.85 3.80 -21.32
C HIS A 171 -3.00 4.88 -22.02
N ASP A 172 -3.44 6.14 -22.05
CA ASP A 172 -2.55 7.23 -22.44
C ASP A 172 -1.49 7.47 -21.34
N ASN A 173 -0.30 6.86 -21.51
CA ASN A 173 0.79 6.93 -20.53
C ASN A 173 1.32 8.37 -20.33
N VAL A 174 1.16 9.26 -21.32
CA VAL A 174 1.56 10.68 -21.18
C VAL A 174 0.63 11.38 -20.18
N LEU A 175 -0.68 11.24 -20.35
CA LEU A 175 -1.65 11.83 -19.42
C LEU A 175 -1.52 11.24 -18.02
N VAL A 176 -1.30 9.93 -17.91
CA VAL A 176 -1.06 9.26 -16.63
C VAL A 176 0.21 9.81 -15.97
N GLY A 177 1.33 9.92 -16.69
CA GLY A 177 2.57 10.47 -16.17
C GLY A 177 2.43 11.93 -15.68
N ILE A 178 1.69 12.75 -16.43
CA ILE A 178 1.39 14.14 -16.05
C ILE A 178 0.54 14.15 -14.78
N ALA A 179 -0.53 13.34 -14.74
CA ALA A 179 -1.42 13.25 -13.59
C ALA A 179 -0.74 12.71 -12.33
N LEU A 180 0.31 11.88 -12.47
CA LEU A 180 1.18 11.44 -11.38
C LEU A 180 2.16 12.53 -10.92
N GLY A 181 2.33 13.62 -11.70
CA GLY A 181 3.15 14.76 -11.33
C GLY A 181 4.59 14.70 -11.82
N TYR A 182 4.92 13.85 -12.81
CA TYR A 182 6.26 13.81 -13.39
C TYR A 182 6.55 14.98 -14.33
N GLY A 183 5.52 15.73 -14.71
CA GLY A 183 5.63 16.84 -15.65
C GLY A 183 5.54 16.36 -17.11
N THR A 184 5.22 17.30 -17.99
CA THR A 184 4.90 17.02 -19.40
C THR A 184 6.08 16.44 -20.16
N GLU A 185 7.27 17.02 -20.03
CA GLU A 185 8.46 16.57 -20.76
C GLU A 185 8.89 15.16 -20.36
N ASN A 186 8.98 14.88 -19.06
CA ASN A 186 9.34 13.55 -18.56
C ASN A 186 8.30 12.51 -18.99
N SER A 187 7.01 12.85 -18.93
CA SER A 187 5.93 11.94 -19.33
C SER A 187 5.96 11.61 -20.81
N LEU A 188 6.28 12.58 -21.68
CA LEU A 188 6.46 12.35 -23.11
C LEU A 188 7.65 11.44 -23.41
N ILE A 189 8.80 11.70 -22.79
CA ILE A 189 10.03 10.92 -22.99
C ILE A 189 9.81 9.47 -22.54
N VAL A 190 9.33 9.27 -21.30
CA VAL A 190 9.14 7.93 -20.72
C VAL A 190 8.07 7.17 -21.49
N SER A 191 6.94 7.80 -21.83
CA SER A 191 5.90 7.15 -22.64
C SER A 191 6.43 6.68 -24.00
N ARG A 192 7.31 7.48 -24.64
CA ARG A 192 7.94 7.06 -25.90
C ARG A 192 8.92 5.92 -25.70
N GLN A 193 9.73 5.93 -24.65
CA GLN A 193 10.63 4.83 -24.32
C GLN A 193 9.86 3.52 -24.08
N GLU A 194 8.78 3.55 -23.31
CA GLU A 194 7.91 2.39 -23.08
C GLU A 194 7.31 1.87 -24.40
N ALA A 195 6.84 2.77 -25.27
CA ALA A 195 6.31 2.37 -26.57
C ALA A 195 7.37 1.66 -27.43
N LEU A 196 8.61 2.17 -27.46
CA LEU A 196 9.73 1.55 -28.17
C LEU A 196 10.05 0.16 -27.62
N GLN A 197 10.08 0.00 -26.29
CA GLN A 197 10.39 -1.27 -25.64
C GLN A 197 9.31 -2.35 -25.88
N HIS A 198 8.03 -1.97 -25.85
CA HIS A 198 6.94 -2.94 -25.95
C HIS A 198 6.48 -3.22 -27.38
N ASN A 199 6.64 -2.27 -28.31
CA ASN A 199 6.02 -2.34 -29.65
C ASN A 199 6.93 -1.89 -30.80
N SER A 200 8.26 -2.03 -30.68
CA SER A 200 9.22 -1.59 -31.70
C SER A 200 8.89 -2.00 -33.14
N LYS A 201 8.30 -3.19 -33.34
CA LYS A 201 7.97 -3.71 -34.69
C LYS A 201 6.93 -2.90 -35.46
N ASN A 202 6.06 -2.15 -34.78
CA ASN A 202 4.95 -1.43 -35.38
C ASN A 202 5.10 0.11 -35.33
N LEU A 203 6.25 0.59 -34.86
CA LEU A 203 6.49 2.02 -34.70
C LEU A 203 7.33 2.57 -35.85
N ASN A 204 6.98 3.78 -36.28
CA ASN A 204 7.88 4.61 -37.07
C ASN A 204 8.72 5.49 -36.13
N PRO A 205 9.96 5.83 -36.49
CA PRO A 205 10.74 6.81 -35.75
C PRO A 205 10.00 8.14 -35.69
N SER A 206 10.16 8.86 -34.58
CA SER A 206 9.62 10.21 -34.45
C SER A 206 10.24 11.16 -35.47
N ILE A 207 9.55 12.27 -35.75
CA ILE A 207 10.05 13.31 -36.66
C ILE A 207 11.43 13.77 -36.20
N GLY A 208 12.41 13.73 -37.11
CA GLY A 208 13.79 14.14 -36.85
C GLY A 208 14.77 12.98 -36.69
N PHE A 209 14.30 11.74 -36.53
CA PHE A 209 15.15 10.54 -36.44
C PHE A 209 15.09 9.71 -37.72
N LYS A 210 16.22 9.09 -38.09
CA LYS A 210 16.35 8.22 -39.26
C LYS A 210 15.96 6.77 -38.95
N SER A 211 16.08 6.35 -37.69
CA SER A 211 15.73 5.01 -37.23
C SER A 211 15.22 5.02 -35.79
N LEU A 212 14.53 3.95 -35.38
CA LEU A 212 14.10 3.76 -33.98
C LEU A 212 15.29 3.64 -33.02
N GLU A 213 16.39 3.03 -33.47
CA GLU A 213 17.64 2.91 -32.69
C GLU A 213 18.28 4.28 -32.42
N GLU A 214 18.30 5.17 -33.41
CA GLU A 214 18.78 6.55 -33.22
C GLU A 214 17.92 7.30 -32.20
N GLU A 215 16.60 7.14 -32.27
CA GLU A 215 15.66 7.74 -31.32
C GLU A 215 15.83 7.18 -29.90
N GLU A 216 15.93 5.86 -29.74
CA GLU A 216 16.10 5.21 -28.43
C GLU A 216 17.40 5.64 -27.75
N ASN A 217 18.50 5.70 -28.50
CA ASN A 217 19.78 6.21 -28.01
C ASN A 217 19.66 7.66 -27.55
N TYR A 218 19.04 8.52 -28.35
CA TYR A 218 18.82 9.92 -28.00
C TYR A 218 17.97 10.08 -26.72
N LEU A 219 16.86 9.34 -26.60
CA LEU A 219 16.00 9.41 -25.41
C LEU A 219 16.73 8.91 -24.16
N SER A 220 17.55 7.88 -24.29
CA SER A 220 18.37 7.35 -23.19
C SER A 220 19.42 8.34 -22.70
N GLU A 221 19.97 9.18 -23.59
CA GLU A 221 20.89 10.26 -23.21
C GLU A 221 20.20 11.44 -22.52
N LEU A 222 18.90 11.64 -22.80
CA LEU A 222 18.09 12.70 -22.18
C LEU A 222 17.63 12.37 -20.76
N VAL A 223 17.52 11.08 -20.40
CA VAL A 223 17.01 10.66 -19.10
C VAL A 223 18.16 10.38 -18.15
N THR A 224 18.03 10.85 -16.92
CA THR A 224 18.89 10.46 -15.80
C THR A 224 18.02 10.06 -14.61
N LEU A 225 18.62 9.31 -13.69
CA LEU A 225 17.97 8.98 -12.42
C LEU A 225 18.09 10.18 -11.45
N PRO A 226 17.20 10.27 -10.46
CA PRO A 226 17.31 11.26 -9.39
C PRO A 226 18.59 11.05 -8.57
N VAL A 227 18.93 12.06 -7.78
CA VAL A 227 20.08 12.01 -6.86
C VAL A 227 19.97 10.86 -5.86
N ASP A 228 21.13 10.32 -5.46
CA ASP A 228 21.26 9.15 -4.57
C ASP A 228 20.44 9.22 -3.27
N GLU A 229 20.19 10.42 -2.73
CA GLU A 229 19.38 10.60 -1.52
C GLU A 229 17.95 10.09 -1.70
N LEU A 230 17.35 10.31 -2.87
CA LEU A 230 15.99 9.86 -3.19
C LEU A 230 15.91 8.35 -3.46
N THR A 231 17.01 7.73 -3.89
CA THR A 231 17.02 6.31 -4.27
C THR A 231 17.44 5.40 -3.11
N ARG A 232 18.28 5.88 -2.18
CA ARG A 232 18.85 5.06 -1.10
C ARG A 232 18.06 5.12 0.20
N VAL A 233 17.30 6.20 0.44
CA VAL A 233 16.58 6.40 1.69
C VAL A 233 15.08 6.15 1.49
N LYS A 234 14.40 5.59 2.50
CA LYS A 234 12.96 5.36 2.46
C LYS A 234 12.17 6.61 2.92
N PRO A 235 11.02 6.93 2.30
CA PRO A 235 10.50 6.31 1.07
C PRO A 235 11.38 6.61 -0.15
N CYS A 236 11.64 5.57 -0.92
CA CYS A 236 12.42 5.67 -2.15
C CYS A 236 11.56 6.32 -3.22
N PHE A 237 12.17 7.15 -4.06
CA PHE A 237 11.51 7.75 -5.22
C PHE A 237 12.42 7.64 -6.43
N ILE A 238 12.02 6.81 -7.39
CA ILE A 238 12.77 6.56 -8.61
C ILE A 238 11.88 6.94 -9.79
N TYR A 239 12.35 7.89 -10.59
CA TYR A 239 11.67 8.31 -11.81
C TYR A 239 12.71 8.71 -12.86
N GLY A 240 12.35 8.61 -14.14
CA GLY A 240 13.16 9.20 -15.20
C GLY A 240 12.99 10.72 -15.19
N ARG A 241 14.07 11.47 -15.04
CA ARG A 241 14.05 12.93 -15.16
C ARG A 241 14.93 13.38 -16.31
N ARG A 242 14.54 14.48 -16.96
CA ARG A 242 15.36 15.10 -18.01
C ARG A 242 16.69 15.59 -17.43
N LYS A 243 17.79 15.25 -18.08
CA LYS A 243 19.14 15.66 -17.71
C LYS A 243 19.30 17.17 -17.86
N ASN A 244 19.90 17.80 -16.85
CA ASN A 244 20.16 19.25 -16.79
C ASN A 244 18.90 20.13 -16.86
N ASP A 245 17.74 19.62 -16.43
CA ASP A 245 16.50 20.39 -16.36
C ASP A 245 16.34 21.05 -14.96
N PRO A 246 16.36 22.40 -14.88
CA PRO A 246 16.19 23.12 -13.61
C PRO A 246 14.85 22.84 -12.93
N THR A 247 13.81 22.48 -13.68
CA THR A 247 12.50 22.17 -13.08
C THR A 247 12.52 20.83 -12.35
N SER A 248 13.17 19.82 -12.92
CA SER A 248 13.48 18.55 -12.27
C SER A 248 14.37 18.74 -11.03
N ASP A 249 15.41 19.59 -11.10
CA ASP A 249 16.26 19.87 -9.93
C ASP A 249 15.47 20.54 -8.78
N ALA A 250 14.54 21.43 -9.11
CA ALA A 250 13.66 22.05 -8.12
C ALA A 250 12.65 21.04 -7.53
N PHE A 251 12.21 20.07 -8.33
CA PHE A 251 11.33 19.01 -7.87
C PHE A 251 12.06 18.02 -6.94
N ASP A 252 13.28 17.61 -7.28
CA ASP A 252 14.13 16.75 -6.44
C ASP A 252 14.34 17.37 -5.04
N LYS A 253 14.59 18.68 -4.96
CA LYS A 253 14.70 19.38 -3.67
C LYS A 253 13.41 19.28 -2.83
N LYS A 254 12.24 19.41 -3.45
CA LYS A 254 10.95 19.26 -2.75
C LYS A 254 10.74 17.83 -2.27
N LEU A 255 11.11 16.83 -3.09
CA LEU A 255 11.02 15.43 -2.71
C LEU A 255 11.93 15.12 -1.53
N ILE A 256 13.18 15.59 -1.53
CA ILE A 256 14.12 15.39 -0.40
C ILE A 256 13.57 15.99 0.89
N GLU A 257 13.05 17.21 0.85
CA GLU A 257 12.47 17.84 2.04
C GLU A 257 11.21 17.11 2.53
N ALA A 258 10.36 16.64 1.62
CA ALA A 258 9.21 15.81 1.99
C ALA A 258 9.64 14.47 2.58
N GLN A 259 10.69 13.83 2.05
CA GLN A 259 11.22 12.57 2.58
C GLN A 259 11.64 12.70 4.05
N LYS A 260 12.32 13.80 4.41
CA LYS A 260 12.67 14.13 5.81
C LYS A 260 11.45 14.37 6.69
N ILE A 261 10.38 14.97 6.16
CA ILE A 261 9.13 15.15 6.90
C ILE A 261 8.43 13.79 7.12
N ILE A 262 8.39 12.95 6.10
CA ILE A 262 7.77 11.62 6.14
C ILE A 262 8.48 10.75 7.18
N GLN A 263 9.81 10.72 7.20
CA GLN A 263 10.58 9.98 8.21
C GLN A 263 10.24 10.43 9.63
N ARG A 264 10.24 11.73 9.89
CA ARG A 264 9.85 12.27 11.20
C ARG A 264 8.43 11.90 11.60
N LYS A 265 7.51 11.80 10.64
CA LYS A 265 6.13 11.33 10.90
C LYS A 265 6.12 9.85 11.26
N LEU A 266 6.83 9.02 10.49
CA LEU A 266 6.96 7.58 10.76
C LEU A 266 7.53 7.33 12.16
N ASP A 267 8.52 8.09 12.60
CA ASP A 267 9.14 7.88 13.92
C ASP A 267 8.31 8.44 15.09
N HIS A 268 7.19 9.12 14.83
CA HIS A 268 6.38 9.74 15.87
C HIS A 268 5.55 8.71 16.63
N PRO A 269 5.51 8.74 17.99
CA PRO A 269 4.74 7.77 18.79
C PRO A 269 3.23 7.82 18.53
N ASP A 270 2.67 9.01 18.29
CA ASP A 270 1.27 9.18 17.87
C ASP A 270 1.06 9.13 16.33
N PHE A 271 1.91 8.43 15.58
CA PHE A 271 1.86 8.36 14.12
C PHE A 271 0.44 8.10 13.59
N LEU A 272 -0.23 7.06 14.08
CA LEU A 272 -1.55 6.67 13.59
C LEU A 272 -2.62 7.75 13.85
N LYS A 273 -2.59 8.41 15.01
CA LYS A 273 -3.53 9.50 15.33
C LYS A 273 -3.28 10.69 14.40
N ASN A 274 -2.01 11.08 14.24
CA ASN A 274 -1.61 12.21 13.42
C ASN A 274 -2.00 12.01 11.95
N ILE A 275 -1.74 10.83 11.38
CA ILE A 275 -2.08 10.54 9.98
C ILE A 275 -3.60 10.44 9.78
N THR A 276 -4.33 9.85 10.73
CA THR A 276 -5.79 9.77 10.68
C THR A 276 -6.42 11.15 10.75
N PHE A 277 -5.96 12.00 11.65
CA PHE A 277 -6.43 13.38 11.77
C PHE A 277 -6.16 14.17 10.49
N LEU A 278 -4.95 14.04 9.93
CA LEU A 278 -4.61 14.70 8.66
C LEU A 278 -5.55 14.28 7.51
N LEU A 279 -5.91 13.00 7.44
CA LEU A 279 -6.72 12.45 6.35
C LEU A 279 -8.23 12.58 6.53
N THR A 280 -8.72 12.79 7.77
CA THR A 280 -10.16 12.79 8.09
C THR A 280 -10.64 14.06 8.81
N GLY A 281 -9.73 14.84 9.39
CA GLY A 281 -10.04 15.96 10.28
C GLY A 281 -10.66 15.54 11.62
N GLN A 282 -10.66 14.24 11.94
CA GLN A 282 -11.25 13.71 13.17
C GLN A 282 -10.17 13.13 14.09
N ASP A 283 -10.37 13.29 15.40
CA ASP A 283 -9.55 12.62 16.40
C ASP A 283 -9.76 11.11 16.40
N LEU A 284 -8.71 10.37 16.71
CA LEU A 284 -8.73 8.92 16.80
C LEU A 284 -8.66 8.45 18.26
N VAL A 285 -9.64 7.65 18.67
CA VAL A 285 -9.68 6.99 19.99
C VAL A 285 -9.56 5.49 19.77
N ILE A 286 -8.56 4.88 20.41
CA ILE A 286 -8.35 3.44 20.40
C ILE A 286 -9.00 2.86 21.66
N GLN A 287 -9.97 1.96 21.48
CA GLN A 287 -10.60 1.24 22.57
C GLN A 287 -9.58 0.30 23.19
N SER A 288 -9.10 0.66 24.38
CA SER A 288 -8.42 -0.27 25.26
C SER A 288 -9.46 -1.27 25.77
N ASN A 289 -9.68 -2.36 25.03
CA ASN A 289 -10.27 -3.53 25.64
C ASN A 289 -9.21 -4.10 26.57
N PRO A 290 -9.39 -4.06 27.91
CA PRO A 290 -8.50 -4.79 28.78
C PRO A 290 -8.58 -6.23 28.32
N ILE A 291 -7.45 -6.78 27.85
CA ILE A 291 -7.38 -8.20 27.56
C ILE A 291 -7.50 -8.87 28.92
N THR A 292 -8.72 -9.22 29.33
CA THR A 292 -8.95 -10.13 30.43
C THR A 292 -8.43 -11.48 29.97
N LEU A 293 -7.14 -11.72 30.23
CA LEU A 293 -6.52 -13.04 30.14
C LEU A 293 -7.17 -13.91 31.23
N THR A 294 -8.34 -14.48 30.91
CA THR A 294 -9.04 -15.42 31.80
C THR A 294 -8.48 -16.84 31.68
N SER A 295 -7.59 -17.09 30.73
CA SER A 295 -6.85 -18.35 30.56
C SER A 295 -5.43 -18.21 31.12
N SER A 296 -4.83 -19.31 31.57
CA SER A 296 -3.46 -19.26 32.07
C SER A 296 -2.49 -18.73 30.98
N PRO A 297 -1.36 -18.10 31.36
CA PRO A 297 -0.37 -17.61 30.40
C PRO A 297 0.09 -18.68 29.39
N HIS A 298 0.11 -19.94 29.82
CA HIS A 298 0.47 -21.08 28.97
C HIS A 298 -0.56 -21.31 27.85
N ASP A 299 -1.85 -21.33 28.20
CA ASP A 299 -2.94 -21.49 27.23
C ASP A 299 -3.01 -20.31 26.25
N ALA A 300 -2.64 -19.11 26.72
CA ALA A 300 -2.58 -17.92 25.86
C ALA A 300 -1.45 -18.03 24.83
N ILE A 301 -0.25 -18.49 25.23
CA ILE A 301 0.90 -18.67 24.35
C ILE A 301 0.65 -19.78 23.33
N GLU A 302 0.11 -20.93 23.74
CA GLU A 302 -0.24 -22.02 22.82
C GLU A 302 -1.28 -21.57 21.79
N ASN A 303 -2.29 -20.81 22.21
CA ASN A 303 -3.29 -20.24 21.30
C ASN A 303 -2.70 -19.20 20.35
N ILE A 304 -1.71 -18.41 20.79
CA ILE A 304 -1.01 -17.43 19.94
C ILE A 304 -0.18 -18.14 18.88
N VAL A 305 0.62 -19.12 19.27
CA VAL A 305 1.46 -19.90 18.35
C VAL A 305 0.58 -20.67 17.37
N ALA A 306 -0.46 -21.35 17.86
CA ALA A 306 -1.42 -22.05 17.02
C ALA A 306 -2.14 -21.09 16.06
N LYS A 307 -2.58 -19.91 16.52
CA LYS A 307 -3.27 -18.94 15.66
C LYS A 307 -2.34 -18.38 14.60
N ASN A 308 -1.08 -18.08 14.93
CA ASN A 308 -0.10 -17.61 13.94
C ASN A 308 0.27 -18.71 12.94
N LEU A 309 0.40 -19.96 13.40
CA LEU A 309 0.64 -21.11 12.52
C LEU A 309 -0.56 -21.34 11.59
N LEU A 310 -1.80 -21.25 12.12
CA LEU A 310 -3.04 -21.39 11.35
C LEU A 310 -3.14 -20.29 10.29
N ILE A 311 -2.83 -19.05 10.66
CA ILE A 311 -2.84 -17.89 9.77
C ILE A 311 -1.78 -18.10 8.67
N SER A 312 -0.57 -18.52 9.01
CA SER A 312 0.45 -18.84 8.01
C SER A 312 0.00 -19.97 7.10
N LEU A 313 -0.54 -21.08 7.62
CA LEU A 313 -1.02 -22.19 6.79
C LEU A 313 -2.17 -21.76 5.87
N TYR A 314 -3.10 -20.94 6.37
CA TYR A 314 -4.19 -20.38 5.57
C TYR A 314 -3.66 -19.45 4.45
N PHE A 315 -2.64 -18.64 4.74
CA PHE A 315 -1.97 -17.81 3.73
C PHE A 315 -1.24 -18.64 2.66
N HIS A 316 -0.95 -19.91 2.92
CA HIS A 316 -0.34 -20.84 1.98
C HIS A 316 -1.38 -21.79 1.33
N GLY A 317 -2.67 -21.44 1.39
CA GLY A 317 -3.74 -22.12 0.65
C GLY A 317 -4.32 -23.37 1.34
N PHE A 318 -3.92 -23.66 2.59
CA PHE A 318 -4.55 -24.72 3.36
C PHE A 318 -5.97 -24.31 3.74
N SER A 319 -6.92 -25.26 3.65
CA SER A 319 -8.25 -25.02 4.21
C SER A 319 -8.16 -24.83 5.72
N SER A 320 -9.14 -24.15 6.33
CA SER A 320 -9.19 -24.00 7.78
C SER A 320 -9.18 -25.35 8.51
N GLU A 321 -9.73 -26.39 7.88
CA GLU A 321 -9.75 -27.75 8.41
C GLU A 321 -8.37 -28.42 8.32
N ASP A 322 -7.67 -28.29 7.19
CA ASP A 322 -6.32 -28.85 7.01
C ASP A 322 -5.30 -28.16 7.91
N ALA A 323 -5.37 -26.83 8.03
CA ALA A 323 -4.51 -26.05 8.90
C ALA A 323 -4.72 -26.45 10.38
N LEU A 324 -5.99 -26.63 10.80
CA LEU A 324 -6.32 -27.06 12.15
C LEU A 324 -5.87 -28.50 12.43
N ASN A 325 -6.00 -29.39 11.45
CA ASN A 325 -5.54 -30.77 11.54
C ASN A 325 -4.02 -30.87 11.66
N LEU A 326 -3.28 -30.03 10.92
CA LEU A 326 -1.82 -29.94 11.02
C LEU A 326 -1.36 -29.43 12.39
N ILE A 327 -1.99 -28.37 12.92
CA ILE A 327 -1.69 -27.86 14.27
C ILE A 327 -1.97 -28.94 15.33
N LYS A 328 -3.09 -29.65 15.23
CA LYS A 328 -3.43 -30.75 16.15
C LYS A 328 -2.40 -31.88 16.09
N ALA A 329 -1.87 -32.19 14.90
CA ALA A 329 -0.82 -33.18 14.71
C ALA A 329 0.51 -32.72 15.34
N LEU A 330 0.87 -31.45 15.19
CA LEU A 330 2.08 -30.87 15.79
C LEU A 330 2.01 -30.77 17.32
N GLY A 331 0.82 -30.53 17.88
CA GLY A 331 0.59 -30.50 19.34
C GLY A 331 0.54 -31.87 20.03
N ASN A 332 0.53 -32.98 19.28
CA ASN A 332 0.57 -34.35 19.82
C ASN A 332 1.53 -35.24 19.01
N PRO A 333 2.85 -34.99 19.08
CA PRO A 333 3.84 -35.81 18.38
C PRO A 333 3.84 -37.23 18.97
N GLY A 334 3.13 -38.16 18.32
CA GLY A 334 3.04 -39.57 18.74
C GLY A 334 1.69 -40.25 18.56
N LYS A 335 0.63 -39.50 18.22
CA LYS A 335 -0.65 -40.10 17.80
C LYS A 335 -0.74 -40.12 16.27
N GLU A 336 -0.69 -41.31 15.68
CA GLU A 336 -0.96 -41.51 14.26
C GLU A 336 -2.36 -41.00 13.91
N THR A 337 -2.45 -39.99 13.05
CA THR A 337 -3.72 -39.55 12.48
C THR A 337 -4.11 -40.49 11.35
N LYS A 338 -5.33 -41.05 11.41
CA LYS A 338 -5.84 -42.03 10.43
C LYS A 338 -6.23 -41.43 9.06
N GLU A 339 -6.05 -40.13 8.87
CA GLU A 339 -6.34 -39.40 7.63
C GLU A 339 -5.23 -39.64 6.58
N PRO A 340 -5.55 -40.17 5.39
CA PRO A 340 -4.55 -40.57 4.38
C PRO A 340 -3.76 -39.40 3.78
N PHE A 341 -4.28 -38.17 3.86
CA PHE A 341 -3.58 -36.96 3.39
C PHE A 341 -2.36 -36.58 4.25
N PHE A 342 -2.33 -37.01 5.52
CA PHE A 342 -1.30 -36.66 6.50
C PHE A 342 -0.33 -37.81 6.84
N GLN A 343 -0.44 -38.95 6.14
CA GLN A 343 0.45 -40.10 6.36
C GLN A 343 1.88 -39.88 5.83
N ILE A 344 2.15 -38.75 5.16
CA ILE A 344 3.50 -38.33 4.81
C ILE A 344 3.82 -37.04 5.60
N LYS A 345 4.80 -37.17 6.52
CA LYS A 345 5.62 -36.11 7.19
C LYS A 345 5.22 -35.47 8.54
N ALA A 346 4.33 -36.00 9.37
CA ALA A 346 4.37 -35.59 10.80
C ALA A 346 5.66 -36.12 11.49
N HIS A 347 6.03 -37.37 11.18
CA HIS A 347 7.27 -38.01 11.62
C HIS A 347 8.51 -37.39 10.96
N ASP A 348 8.42 -36.92 9.70
CA ASP A 348 9.56 -36.33 9.00
C ASP A 348 9.75 -34.84 9.32
N LEU A 349 8.69 -34.04 9.52
CA LEU A 349 8.84 -32.71 10.12
C LEU A 349 9.41 -32.84 11.54
N SER A 350 8.85 -33.71 12.38
CA SER A 350 9.35 -33.96 13.73
C SER A 350 10.83 -34.39 13.73
N ASN A 351 11.22 -35.36 12.89
CA ASN A 351 12.61 -35.79 12.79
C ASN A 351 13.54 -34.77 12.13
N PHE A 352 13.04 -33.90 11.24
CA PHE A 352 13.82 -32.83 10.62
C PHE A 352 14.07 -31.68 11.60
N TYR A 353 13.03 -31.25 12.34
CA TYR A 353 13.14 -30.25 13.39
C TYR A 353 13.93 -30.74 14.61
N MET A 354 13.91 -32.06 14.90
CA MET A 354 14.71 -32.67 15.98
C MET A 354 16.15 -33.02 15.56
N ARG A 355 16.48 -33.07 14.26
CA ARG A 355 17.85 -33.36 13.76
C ARG A 355 18.60 -32.15 13.21
N SER A 356 17.91 -31.05 12.90
CA SER A 356 18.53 -29.76 12.68
C SER A 356 19.10 -29.25 14.01
N SER A 357 20.40 -29.43 14.24
CA SER A 357 21.09 -28.90 15.42
C SER A 357 21.10 -27.37 15.51
N THR A 358 20.47 -26.69 14.54
CA THR A 358 20.39 -25.23 14.41
C THR A 358 18.98 -24.68 14.58
N PHE A 359 17.93 -25.52 14.64
CA PHE A 359 16.56 -25.06 14.85
C PHE A 359 16.23 -24.90 16.33
N ASP A 360 16.29 -23.66 16.80
CA ASP A 360 15.85 -23.20 18.11
C ASP A 360 14.40 -22.70 18.04
N LEU A 361 13.46 -23.51 18.55
CA LEU A 361 12.05 -23.17 18.63
C LEU A 361 11.82 -21.88 19.45
N SER A 362 12.67 -21.60 20.44
CA SER A 362 12.58 -20.38 21.25
C SER A 362 12.88 -19.15 20.40
N LYS A 363 13.89 -19.23 19.50
CA LYS A 363 14.15 -18.14 18.54
C LYS A 363 13.02 -17.96 17.54
N LEU A 364 12.38 -19.04 17.09
CA LEU A 364 11.22 -18.93 16.21
C LEU A 364 10.08 -18.23 16.92
N ILE A 365 9.77 -18.64 18.16
CA ILE A 365 8.71 -18.03 18.97
C ILE A 365 9.01 -16.56 19.21
N ILE A 366 10.24 -16.20 19.61
CA ILE A 366 10.66 -14.81 19.82
C ILE A 366 10.53 -14.00 18.52
N ALA A 367 10.98 -14.54 17.39
CA ALA A 367 10.87 -13.87 16.09
C ALA A 367 9.41 -13.72 15.65
N MET A 368 8.55 -14.73 15.88
CA MET A 368 7.13 -14.69 15.56
C MET A 368 6.36 -13.73 16.48
N GLU A 369 6.69 -13.66 17.76
CA GLU A 369 6.12 -12.71 18.71
C GLU A 369 6.51 -11.28 18.35
N ARG A 370 7.80 -11.03 18.07
CA ARG A 370 8.26 -9.73 17.59
C ARG A 370 7.67 -9.34 16.24
N PHE A 371 7.55 -10.29 15.31
CA PHE A 371 6.88 -10.05 14.03
C PHE A 371 5.41 -9.69 14.23
N ARG A 372 4.73 -10.31 15.21
CA ARG A 372 3.33 -10.00 15.54
C ARG A 372 3.18 -8.63 16.19
N GLU A 373 4.08 -8.28 17.10
CA GLU A 373 4.06 -7.02 17.83
C GLU A 373 4.48 -5.84 16.94
N ASN A 374 5.55 -6.01 16.16
CA ASN A 374 6.06 -5.00 15.25
C ASN A 374 6.80 -5.64 14.05
N PRO A 375 6.09 -5.94 12.94
CA PRO A 375 6.67 -6.64 11.78
C PRO A 375 7.76 -5.85 11.04
N LEU A 376 7.99 -4.58 11.40
CA LEU A 376 8.99 -3.69 10.79
C LEU A 376 10.30 -3.60 11.58
N GLU A 377 10.38 -4.20 12.77
CA GLU A 377 11.54 -4.14 13.67
C GLU A 377 12.27 -5.48 13.83
N LEU A 378 11.99 -6.45 12.95
CA LEU A 378 12.78 -7.69 12.94
C LEU A 378 14.24 -7.36 12.64
N SER A 379 15.13 -7.92 13.46
CA SER A 379 16.55 -7.93 13.11
C SER A 379 16.77 -8.78 11.85
N PRO A 380 17.82 -8.51 11.05
CA PRO A 380 18.14 -9.32 9.87
C PRO A 380 18.29 -10.82 10.18
N SER A 381 18.74 -11.15 11.40
CA SER A 381 18.82 -12.54 11.85
C SER A 381 17.44 -13.16 12.12
N GLU A 382 16.48 -12.41 12.65
CA GLU A 382 15.12 -12.91 12.90
C GLU A 382 14.33 -13.03 11.58
N GLU A 383 14.52 -12.09 10.65
CA GLU A 383 13.95 -12.16 9.30
C GLU A 383 14.48 -13.38 8.54
N ALA A 384 15.81 -13.56 8.49
CA ALA A 384 16.42 -14.74 7.89
C ALA A 384 15.97 -16.06 8.54
N TYR A 385 15.72 -16.04 9.85
CA TYR A 385 15.26 -17.22 10.59
C TYR A 385 13.80 -17.57 10.30
N LEU A 386 12.94 -16.55 10.14
CA LEU A 386 11.56 -16.74 9.70
C LEU A 386 11.51 -17.19 8.23
N ASP A 387 12.32 -16.59 7.36
CA ASP A 387 12.40 -16.97 5.95
C ASP A 387 12.86 -18.42 5.79
N ASP A 388 13.90 -18.84 6.52
CA ASP A 388 14.36 -20.24 6.52
C ASP A 388 13.28 -21.18 7.06
N PHE A 389 12.56 -20.79 8.12
CA PHE A 389 11.40 -21.56 8.62
C PHE A 389 10.32 -21.71 7.55
N TYR A 390 9.95 -20.64 6.85
CA TYR A 390 8.93 -20.68 5.80
C TYR A 390 9.38 -21.45 4.55
N LEU A 391 10.65 -21.30 4.12
CA LEU A 391 11.23 -22.07 3.02
C LEU A 391 11.25 -23.58 3.33
N ASN A 392 11.62 -23.95 4.55
CA ASN A 392 11.63 -25.34 4.99
C ASN A 392 10.22 -25.90 5.16
N LEU A 393 9.26 -25.08 5.62
CA LEU A 393 7.85 -25.44 5.62
C LEU A 393 7.35 -25.71 4.19
N TYR A 394 7.81 -24.92 3.21
CA TYR A 394 7.42 -25.04 1.80
C TYR A 394 8.00 -26.29 1.12
N SER A 395 9.27 -26.63 1.38
CA SER A 395 9.93 -27.84 0.85
C SER A 395 9.40 -29.14 1.47
N ALA A 396 8.76 -29.06 2.64
CA ALA A 396 8.13 -30.20 3.26
C ALA A 396 6.79 -30.59 2.59
N ILE A 397 6.13 -29.68 1.86
CA ILE A 397 4.81 -29.92 1.22
C ILE A 397 5.00 -30.83 -0.01
N PRO A 398 4.34 -32.00 -0.09
CA PRO A 398 4.43 -32.86 -1.28
C PRO A 398 3.84 -32.16 -2.52
N GLY A 399 4.59 -32.12 -3.63
CA GLY A 399 4.14 -31.56 -4.90
C GLY A 399 4.64 -30.14 -5.21
N THR A 400 5.42 -29.52 -4.33
CA THR A 400 6.10 -28.23 -4.60
C THR A 400 7.48 -28.37 -5.26
N ASP A 401 7.95 -29.60 -5.48
CA ASP A 401 9.17 -29.85 -6.25
C ASP A 401 8.89 -29.75 -7.76
N LYS A 402 9.41 -28.65 -8.34
CA LYS A 402 9.56 -28.32 -9.77
C LYS A 402 8.34 -27.71 -10.49
N SER A 403 8.38 -26.38 -10.61
CA SER A 403 8.20 -25.66 -11.88
C SER A 403 9.13 -24.45 -11.91
#